data_AF-A0A3D0RQ26-F1
#
_entry.id   AF-A0A3D0RQ26-F1
#
_cell.length_a   1.000
_cell.length_b   1.000
_cell.length_c   1.000
_cell.angle_alpha   90.00
_cell.angle_beta   90.00
_cell.angle_gamma   90.00
#
_symmetry.space_group_name_H-M   'P 1'
#
loop_
_entity.id
_entity.type
_entity.pdbx_description
1 polymer ?
#
loop_
_entity_poly.entity_id
_entity_poly.type
_entity_poly.pdbx_seq_one_letter_code
_entity_poly.pdbx_strand_id
1 'polypeptide(L)' 'ITQVASVVHQGNFEDFTQGHAALLEWIDANGYKIVGPYREIYIKFNHQNLADTTTEIQFAVEKA' A
#
# COMPACT_ATOMS: atom_id res chain seq x y z
N ILE A 1 -6.31 11.17 16.18
CA ILE A 1 -6.21 11.14 14.70
C ILE A 1 -5.65 9.79 14.35
N THR A 2 -6.37 8.99 13.56
CA THR A 2 -5.86 7.70 13.06
C THR A 2 -4.95 7.97 11.87
N GLN A 3 -3.70 7.48 11.90
CA GLN A 3 -2.75 7.62 10.81
C GLN A 3 -2.66 6.33 9.99
N VAL A 4 -2.40 6.50 8.70
CA VAL A 4 -2.09 5.39 7.80
C VAL A 4 -0.81 5.71 7.05
N ALA A 5 0.05 4.72 6.90
CA ALA A 5 1.09 4.75 5.89
C ALA A 5 0.50 4.11 4.62
N SER A 6 0.68 4.75 3.47
CA SER A 6 0.17 4.23 2.20
C SER A 6 1.13 4.37 1.04
N VAL A 7 0.97 3.49 0.06
CA VAL A 7 1.68 3.53 -1.22
C VAL A 7 0.69 3.27 -2.34
N VAL A 8 0.82 4.00 -3.44
CA VAL A 8 0.01 3.83 -4.64
C VAL A 8 0.89 3.25 -5.73
N HIS A 9 0.48 2.11 -6.28
CA HIS A 9 1.08 1.51 -7.47
C HIS A 9 0.20 1.78 -8.68
N GLN A 10 0.81 2.28 -9.75
CA GLN A 10 0.19 2.39 -11.07
C GLN A 10 1.01 1.57 -12.06
N GLY A 11 0.38 0.59 -12.69
CA GLY A 11 1.06 -0.33 -13.59
C GLY A 11 0.41 -1.71 -13.59
N ASN A 12 1.20 -2.73 -13.92
CA ASN A 12 0.73 -4.11 -13.95
C ASN A 12 0.19 -4.52 -12.57
N PHE A 13 -1.01 -5.11 -12.58
CA PHE A 13 -1.68 -5.55 -11.37
C PHE A 13 -0.84 -6.54 -10.55
N GLU A 14 -0.08 -7.42 -11.17
CA GLU A 14 0.73 -8.39 -10.41
C GLU A 14 1.85 -7.73 -9.61
N ASP A 15 2.33 -6.56 -10.07
CA ASP A 15 3.48 -5.88 -9.51
C ASP A 15 3.13 -5.03 -8.28
N PHE A 16 1.85 -4.74 -7.99
CA PHE A 16 1.49 -3.88 -6.84
C PHE A 16 1.97 -4.47 -5.51
N THR A 17 2.09 -5.81 -5.44
CA THR A 17 2.49 -6.54 -4.23
C THR A 17 3.86 -6.12 -3.71
N GLN A 18 4.76 -5.62 -4.58
CA GLN A 18 6.04 -5.06 -4.18
C GLN A 18 5.90 -3.83 -3.26
N GLY A 19 4.77 -3.13 -3.36
CA GLY A 19 4.43 -1.99 -2.52
C GLY A 19 4.31 -2.36 -1.03
N HIS A 20 3.96 -3.61 -0.71
CA HIS A 20 3.93 -4.07 0.69
C HIS A 20 5.32 -4.01 1.31
N ALA A 21 6.32 -4.62 0.65
CA ALA A 21 7.69 -4.64 1.15
C ALA A 21 8.25 -3.21 1.32
N ALA A 22 8.08 -2.38 0.29
CA ALA A 22 8.55 -0.99 0.32
C ALA A 22 7.89 -0.17 1.44
N LEU A 23 6.59 -0.35 1.67
CA LEU A 23 5.87 0.37 2.70
C LEU A 23 6.23 -0.13 4.11
N LEU A 24 6.42 -1.44 4.29
CA LEU A 24 6.87 -2.01 5.56
C LEU A 24 8.27 -1.52 5.94
N GLU A 25 9.21 -1.49 4.98
CA GLU A 25 10.55 -0.92 5.18
C GLU A 25 10.49 0.56 5.58
N TRP A 26 9.63 1.34 4.91
CA TRP A 26 9.46 2.76 5.25
C TRP A 26 8.86 2.95 6.64
N ILE A 27 7.85 2.15 7.03
CA ILE A 27 7.22 2.21 8.35
C ILE A 27 8.26 2.00 9.45
N ASP A 28 9.08 0.96 9.33
CA ASP A 28 10.14 0.64 10.30
C ASP A 28 11.19 1.76 10.37
N ALA A 29 11.72 2.17 9.21
CA ALA A 29 12.74 3.21 9.12
C ALA A 29 12.30 4.58 9.67
N ASN A 30 10.99 4.86 9.72
CA ASN A 30 10.45 6.14 10.19
C ASN A 30 9.90 6.10 11.63
N GLY A 31 10.10 4.99 12.33
CA GLY A 31 9.70 4.82 13.73
C GLY A 31 8.19 4.77 13.90
N TYR A 32 7.50 4.04 13.03
CA TYR A 32 6.08 3.76 13.15
C TYR A 32 5.85 2.29 13.51
N LYS A 33 4.76 2.01 14.22
CA LYS A 33 4.28 0.66 14.52
C LYS A 33 2.95 0.42 13.83
N ILE A 34 2.76 -0.77 13.28
CA ILE A 34 1.48 -1.20 12.69
C ILE A 34 0.53 -1.57 13.82
N VAL A 35 -0.66 -0.94 13.83
CA VAL A 35 -1.66 -1.08 14.91
C VAL A 35 -2.98 -1.69 14.43
N GLY A 36 -3.01 -2.23 13.21
CA GLY A 36 -4.22 -2.81 12.65
C GLY A 36 -3.98 -3.58 11.35
N PRO A 37 -5.05 -4.15 10.76
CA PRO A 37 -4.95 -4.86 9.50
C PRO A 37 -4.58 -3.91 8.36
N TYR A 38 -3.89 -4.45 7.35
CA TYR A 38 -3.66 -3.73 6.11
C TYR A 38 -4.92 -3.73 5.23
N ARG A 39 -4.95 -2.82 4.25
CA ARG A 39 -5.97 -2.77 3.20
C ARG A 39 -5.33 -2.63 1.84
N GLU A 40 -5.96 -3.23 0.84
CA GLU A 40 -5.70 -3.00 -0.57
C GLU A 40 -6.94 -2.36 -1.18
N ILE A 41 -6.74 -1.24 -1.90
CA ILE A 41 -7.81 -0.46 -2.50
C ILE A 41 -7.54 -0.43 -4.01
N TYR A 42 -8.37 -1.13 -4.77
CA TYR A 42 -8.31 -1.16 -6.23
C TYR A 42 -9.00 0.10 -6.80
N ILE A 43 -8.26 1.21 -6.86
CA ILE A 43 -8.76 2.53 -7.30
C ILE A 43 -9.23 2.47 -8.76
N LYS A 44 -8.45 1.80 -9.61
CA LYS A 44 -8.77 1.56 -11.01
C LYS A 44 -8.39 0.13 -11.34
N PHE A 45 -9.33 -0.68 -11.77
CA PHE A 45 -9.06 -2.04 -12.25
C PHE A 45 -9.49 -2.21 -13.69
N ASN A 46 -8.54 -2.46 -14.58
CA ASN A 46 -8.79 -2.69 -16.00
C ASN A 46 -8.56 -4.16 -16.34
N HIS A 47 -9.63 -4.95 -16.32
CA HIS A 47 -9.57 -6.39 -16.64
C HIS A 47 -9.07 -6.71 -18.06
N GLN A 48 -9.14 -5.74 -18.99
CA GLN A 48 -8.68 -5.91 -20.37
C GLN A 48 -7.21 -5.54 -20.54
N ASN A 49 -6.67 -4.72 -19.64
CA ASN A 49 -5.29 -4.29 -19.64
C ASN A 49 -4.79 -4.13 -18.20
N LEU A 50 -4.23 -5.20 -17.64
CA LEU A 50 -3.76 -5.20 -16.26
C LEU A 50 -2.63 -4.18 -16.01
N ALA A 51 -1.89 -3.77 -17.04
CA ALA A 51 -0.88 -2.71 -16.97
C ALA A 51 -1.47 -1.31 -16.74
N ASP A 52 -2.78 -1.15 -16.93
CA ASP A 52 -3.51 0.09 -16.71
C ASP A 52 -4.40 0.00 -15.45
N THR A 53 -3.79 -0.43 -14.36
CA THR A 53 -4.43 -0.62 -13.05
C THR A 53 -3.77 0.30 -12.02
N THR A 54 -4.54 0.69 -11.00
CA THR A 54 -4.06 1.49 -9.87
C THR A 54 -4.56 0.88 -8.57
N THR A 55 -3.62 0.51 -7.69
CA THR A 55 -3.90 -0.11 -6.40
C THR A 55 -3.17 0.65 -5.31
N GLU A 56 -3.86 0.94 -4.21
CA GLU A 56 -3.27 1.53 -3.01
C GLU A 56 -3.20 0.48 -1.90
N ILE A 57 -2.04 0.37 -1.25
CA ILE A 57 -1.86 -0.41 -0.02
C ILE A 57 -1.82 0.55 1.16
N GLN A 58 -2.50 0.21 2.26
CA GLN A 58 -2.52 1.00 3.48
C GLN A 58 -2.24 0.13 4.71
N PHE A 59 -1.41 0.62 5.62
CA PHE A 59 -1.26 0.09 6.98
C PHE A 59 -1.69 1.15 8.00
N ALA A 60 -2.50 0.75 8.98
CA ALA A 60 -2.79 1.60 10.14
C ALA A 60 -1.55 1.68 11.03
N VAL A 61 -1.10 2.90 11.34
CA VAL A 61 0.15 3.13 12.07
C VAL A 61 0.05 4.17 13.19
N GLU A 62 0.92 4.03 14.18
CA GLU A 62 1.16 5.01 15.24
C GLU A 62 2.66 5.26 15.40
N LYS A 63 3.04 6.47 15.83
CA LYS A 63 4.45 6.82 16.11
C LYS A 63 4.92 5.97 17.30
N ALA A 64 6.07 5.30 17.13
CA ALA A 64 6.60 4.32 18.06
C ALA A 64 7.03 4.89 19.42
#